data_AF-A0A0D2TZL8-F1
#
_entry.id   AF-A0A0D2TZL8-F1
#
_cell.length_a   1.000
_cell.length_b   1.000
_cell.length_c   1.000
_cell.angle_alpha   90.00
_cell.angle_beta   90.00
_cell.angle_gamma   90.00
#
_symmetry.space_group_name_H-M   'P 1'
#
loop_
_entity.id
_entity.type
_entity.pdbx_description
1 polymer ?
#
loop_
_entity_poly.entity_id
_entity_poly.type
_entity_poly.pdbx_seq_one_letter_code
_entity_poly.pdbx_strand_id
1 'polypeptide(L)'
;MIEMLDAAIEDAIERGSCYREYLKLKARYEELQRTQRNLLGEDLGPLNSKELEQLEHQLESSLKHVRSTKTQYVLDQLSELQNKEQMLIETNRALLIKLEEISARNQFRVSWKGGEQSVAFTN
;
A
#
# COMPACT_ATOMS: atom_id res chain seq x y z
N MET A 1 -2.30 -54.87 -34.40
CA MET A 1 -3.68 -54.46 -34.72
C MET A 1 -4.53 -54.34 -33.45
N ILE A 2 -4.54 -55.38 -32.59
CA ILE A 2 -5.22 -55.33 -31.27
C ILE A 2 -4.64 -54.23 -30.36
N GLU A 3 -3.32 -54.19 -30.16
CA GLU A 3 -2.67 -53.14 -29.33
C GLU A 3 -2.92 -51.70 -29.82
N MET A 4 -3.04 -51.52 -31.14
CA MET A 4 -3.34 -50.22 -31.74
C MET A 4 -4.80 -49.79 -31.51
N LEU A 5 -5.71 -50.75 -31.39
CA LEU A 5 -7.11 -50.49 -31.05
C LEU A 5 -7.25 -50.15 -29.57
N ASP A 6 -6.53 -50.86 -28.69
CA ASP A 6 -6.53 -50.61 -27.25
C ASP A 6 -5.96 -49.22 -26.93
N ALA A 7 -4.84 -48.84 -27.55
CA ALA A 7 -4.27 -47.49 -27.41
C ALA A 7 -5.22 -46.40 -27.91
N ALA A 8 -5.95 -46.64 -29.00
CA ALA A 8 -6.94 -45.68 -29.53
C ALA A 8 -8.17 -45.54 -28.62
N ILE A 9 -8.58 -46.62 -27.95
CA ILE A 9 -9.67 -46.61 -26.95
C ILE A 9 -9.23 -45.82 -25.72
N GLU A 10 -8.01 -46.04 -25.23
CA GLU A 10 -7.46 -45.34 -24.07
C GLU A 10 -7.35 -43.83 -24.31
N ASP A 11 -6.81 -43.42 -25.47
CA ASP A 11 -6.72 -42.02 -25.91
C ASP A 11 -8.11 -41.38 -26.10
N ALA A 12 -9.11 -42.13 -26.58
CA ALA A 12 -10.48 -41.65 -26.66
C ALA A 12 -11.13 -41.43 -25.28
N ILE A 13 -10.88 -42.33 -24.32
CA ILE A 13 -11.34 -42.19 -22.93
C ILE A 13 -10.67 -40.98 -22.28
N GLU A 14 -9.36 -40.80 -22.45
CA GLU A 14 -8.61 -39.67 -21.91
C GLU A 14 -9.11 -38.34 -22.47
N ARG A 15 -9.31 -38.26 -23.80
CA ARG A 15 -9.91 -37.08 -24.44
C ARG A 15 -11.33 -36.79 -23.93
N GLY A 16 -12.15 -37.83 -23.73
CA GLY A 16 -13.48 -37.70 -23.15
C GLY A 16 -13.45 -37.16 -21.72
N SER A 17 -12.51 -37.65 -20.91
CA SER A 17 -12.29 -37.17 -19.53
C SER A 17 -11.84 -35.71 -19.52
N CYS A 18 -10.84 -35.35 -20.33
CA CYS A 18 -10.33 -33.99 -20.45
C CYS A 18 -11.43 -33.00 -20.88
N TYR A 19 -12.25 -33.38 -21.87
CA TYR A 19 -13.39 -32.55 -22.29
C TYR A 19 -14.42 -32.36 -21.18
N ARG A 20 -14.70 -33.40 -20.39
CA ARG A 20 -15.61 -33.31 -19.25
C ARG A 20 -15.09 -32.35 -18.18
N GLU A 21 -13.80 -32.42 -17.84
CA GLU A 21 -13.17 -31.49 -16.90
C GLU A 21 -13.17 -30.06 -17.42
N TYR A 22 -12.92 -29.86 -18.72
CA TYR A 22 -13.05 -28.56 -19.37
C TYR A 22 -14.47 -27.99 -19.22
N LEU A 23 -15.51 -28.78 -19.47
CA LEU A 23 -16.90 -28.31 -19.33
C LEU A 23 -17.22 -27.89 -17.90
N LYS A 24 -16.73 -28.63 -16.89
CA LYS A 24 -16.90 -28.25 -15.48
C LYS A 24 -16.20 -26.92 -15.19
N LEU A 25 -14.98 -26.74 -15.68
CA LEU A 25 -14.23 -25.51 -15.50
C LEU A 25 -14.92 -24.32 -16.19
N LYS A 26 -15.39 -24.52 -17.42
CA LYS A 26 -16.12 -23.51 -18.20
C LYS A 26 -17.39 -23.05 -17.47
N ALA A 27 -18.18 -23.99 -16.95
CA ALA A 27 -19.38 -23.65 -16.19
C ALA A 27 -19.06 -22.79 -14.95
N ARG A 28 -18.00 -23.15 -14.19
CA ARG A 28 -17.54 -22.35 -13.05
C ARG A 28 -17.07 -20.95 -13.46
N TYR A 29 -16.37 -20.85 -14.58
CA TYR A 29 -15.94 -19.56 -15.12
C TYR A 29 -17.12 -18.67 -15.49
N GLU A 30 -18.13 -19.21 -16.18
CA GLU A 30 -19.32 -18.47 -16.57
C GLU A 30 -20.15 -17.99 -15.36
N GLU A 31 -20.25 -18.82 -14.31
CA GLU A 31 -20.88 -18.44 -13.05
C GLU A 31 -20.11 -17.31 -12.33
N LEU A 32 -18.78 -17.43 -12.27
CA LEU A 32 -17.92 -16.40 -11.69
C LEU A 32 -18.04 -15.08 -12.46
N GLN A 33 -18.02 -15.14 -13.79
CA GLN A 33 -18.12 -13.96 -14.65
C GLN A 33 -19.49 -13.30 -14.51
N ARG A 34 -20.57 -14.07 -14.39
CA ARG A 34 -21.91 -13.54 -14.10
C ARG A 34 -21.93 -12.83 -12.74
N THR A 35 -21.36 -13.45 -11.71
CA THR A 35 -21.26 -12.85 -10.37
C THR A 35 -20.48 -11.53 -10.41
N GLN A 36 -19.39 -11.47 -11.17
CA GLN A 36 -18.62 -10.23 -11.35
C GLN A 36 -19.45 -9.12 -11.99
N ARG A 37 -20.20 -9.43 -13.07
CA ARG A 37 -21.07 -8.46 -13.72
C ARG A 37 -22.14 -7.92 -12.78
N ASN A 38 -22.78 -8.80 -12.00
CA ASN A 38 -23.73 -8.39 -10.98
C ASN A 38 -23.11 -7.44 -9.95
N LEU A 39 -21.90 -7.75 -9.44
CA LEU A 39 -21.17 -6.89 -8.51
C LEU A 39 -20.81 -5.52 -9.10
N LEU A 40 -20.69 -5.42 -10.42
CA LEU A 40 -20.48 -4.16 -11.15
C LEU A 40 -21.80 -3.44 -11.49
N GLY A 41 -22.95 -3.99 -11.11
CA GLY A 41 -24.26 -3.43 -11.42
C GLY A 41 -24.77 -3.75 -12.82
N GLU A 42 -24.17 -4.72 -13.50
CA GLU A 42 -24.55 -5.19 -14.84
C GLU A 42 -25.43 -6.45 -14.75
N ASP A 43 -26.18 -6.76 -15.81
CA ASP A 43 -27.00 -7.98 -15.95
C ASP A 43 -27.90 -8.31 -14.74
N LEU A 44 -28.45 -7.29 -14.06
CA LEU A 44 -29.25 -7.47 -12.84
C LEU A 44 -30.66 -8.02 -13.08
N GLY A 45 -31.17 -7.96 -14.32
CA GLY A 45 -32.54 -8.36 -14.68
C GLY A 45 -32.97 -9.77 -14.26
N PRO A 46 -32.09 -10.79 -14.27
CA PRO A 46 -32.42 -12.14 -13.79
C PRO A 46 -32.50 -12.29 -12.27
N LEU A 47 -32.06 -11.31 -11.47
CA LEU A 47 -32.06 -11.39 -10.02
C LEU A 47 -33.44 -10.99 -9.47
N ASN A 48 -33.90 -11.71 -8.47
CA ASN A 48 -35.11 -11.32 -7.73
C ASN A 48 -34.79 -10.31 -6.61
N SER A 49 -35.83 -9.74 -5.98
CA SER A 49 -35.68 -8.71 -4.93
C SER A 49 -34.76 -9.14 -3.77
N LYS A 50 -34.87 -10.40 -3.33
CA LYS A 50 -34.04 -10.91 -2.23
C LYS A 50 -32.57 -11.03 -2.62
N GLU A 51 -32.29 -11.47 -3.85
CA GLU A 51 -30.93 -11.57 -4.38
C GLU A 51 -30.30 -10.17 -4.57
N LEU A 52 -31.10 -9.18 -4.99
CA LEU A 52 -30.66 -7.79 -5.10
C LEU A 52 -30.35 -7.18 -3.73
N GLU A 53 -31.20 -7.37 -2.72
CA GLU A 53 -30.95 -6.92 -1.36
C GLU A 53 -29.67 -7.54 -0.77
N GLN A 54 -29.44 -8.83 -1.02
CA GLN A 54 -28.21 -9.51 -0.60
C GLN A 54 -26.96 -8.92 -1.29
N LEU A 55 -27.05 -8.68 -2.59
CA LEU A 55 -25.98 -8.08 -3.38
C LEU A 55 -25.66 -6.66 -2.89
N GLU A 56 -26.68 -5.85 -2.64
CA GLU A 56 -26.55 -4.50 -2.09
C GLU A 56 -25.85 -4.51 -0.73
N HIS A 57 -26.31 -5.36 0.20
CA HIS A 57 -25.68 -5.50 1.51
C HIS A 57 -24.22 -5.96 1.43
N GLN A 58 -23.90 -6.89 0.52
CA GLN A 58 -22.52 -7.33 0.30
C GLN A 58 -21.63 -6.19 -0.21
N LEU A 59 -22.12 -5.39 -1.15
CA LEU A 59 -21.40 -4.24 -1.70
C LEU A 59 -21.23 -3.14 -0.65
N GLU A 60 -22.28 -2.82 0.11
CA GLU A 60 -22.24 -1.81 1.16
C GLU A 60 -21.22 -2.16 2.25
N SER A 61 -21.28 -3.40 2.77
CA SER A 61 -20.36 -3.89 3.80
C SER A 61 -18.90 -3.85 3.31
N SER A 62 -18.67 -4.33 2.09
CA SER A 62 -17.32 -4.36 1.50
C SER A 62 -16.79 -2.94 1.25
N LEU A 63 -17.63 -2.04 0.75
CA LEU A 63 -17.26 -0.63 0.52
C LEU A 63 -16.94 0.09 1.83
N LYS A 64 -17.73 -0.15 2.88
CA LYS A 64 -17.47 0.38 4.23
C LYS A 64 -16.12 -0.11 4.74
N HIS A 65 -15.81 -1.40 4.59
CA HIS A 65 -14.53 -1.96 4.98
C HIS A 65 -13.35 -1.31 4.23
N VAL A 66 -13.42 -1.24 2.89
CA VAL A 66 -12.38 -0.62 2.06
C VAL A 66 -12.16 0.85 2.45
N ARG A 67 -13.23 1.62 2.64
CA ARG A 67 -13.14 3.02 3.08
C ARG A 67 -12.51 3.16 4.45
N SER A 68 -12.89 2.29 5.40
CA SER A 68 -12.31 2.27 6.74
C SER A 68 -10.81 2.01 6.69
N THR A 69 -10.38 0.96 5.98
CA THR A 69 -8.97 0.60 5.84
C THR A 69 -8.16 1.71 5.19
N LYS A 70 -8.68 2.32 4.12
CA LYS A 70 -8.03 3.45 3.45
C LYS A 70 -7.91 4.67 4.36
N THR A 71 -8.96 4.96 5.13
CA THR A 71 -8.97 6.09 6.07
C THR A 71 -7.95 5.86 7.17
N GLN A 72 -7.94 4.68 7.78
CA GLN A 72 -6.98 4.34 8.82
C GLN A 72 -5.53 4.46 8.32
N TYR A 73 -5.25 3.92 7.13
CA TYR A 73 -3.93 4.03 6.51
C TYR A 73 -3.47 5.48 6.32
N VAL A 74 -4.36 6.37 5.86
CA VAL A 74 -4.05 7.80 5.70
C VAL A 74 -3.85 8.49 7.05
N LEU A 75 -4.63 8.14 8.07
CA LEU A 75 -4.45 8.66 9.44
C LEU A 75 -3.13 8.23 10.04
N ASP A 76 -2.72 6.97 9.82
CA ASP A 76 -1.45 6.44 10.30
C ASP A 76 -0.27 7.19 9.65
N GLN A 77 -0.32 7.40 8.33
CA GLN A 77 0.69 8.21 7.63
C GLN A 77 0.74 9.65 8.14
N LEU A 78 -0.43 10.27 8.36
CA LEU A 78 -0.49 11.63 8.88
C LEU A 78 0.17 11.72 10.25
N SER A 79 -0.12 10.78 11.15
CA SER A 79 0.49 10.72 12.47
C SER A 79 2.01 10.52 12.39
N GLU A 80 2.47 9.64 11.49
CA GLU A 80 3.91 9.43 11.30
C GLU A 80 4.62 10.70 10.84
N LEU A 81 4.03 11.43 9.89
CA LEU A 81 4.57 12.69 9.37
C LEU A 81 4.57 13.78 10.43
N GLN A 82 3.50 13.93 11.22
CA GLN A 82 3.43 14.88 12.32
C GLN A 82 4.52 14.62 13.39
N ASN A 83 4.76 13.34 13.71
CA ASN A 83 5.83 12.98 14.65
C ASN A 83 7.22 13.32 14.09
N LYS A 84 7.46 13.08 12.79
CA LYS A 84 8.72 13.46 12.13
C LYS A 84 8.90 14.97 12.09
N GLU A 85 7.85 15.72 11.79
CA GLU A 85 7.86 17.19 11.81
C GLU A 85 8.26 17.70 13.20
N GLN A 86 7.63 17.19 14.26
CA GLN A 86 7.94 17.59 15.64
C GLN A 86 9.40 17.31 16.01
N MET A 87 9.92 16.12 15.68
CA MET A 87 11.33 15.79 15.91
C MET A 87 12.28 16.71 15.14
N LEU A 88 11.95 17.07 13.89
CA LEU A 88 12.74 18.00 13.10
C LEU A 88 12.73 19.42 13.68
N ILE A 89 11.59 19.88 14.19
CA ILE A 89 11.48 21.18 14.87
C ILE A 89 12.37 21.20 16.12
N GLU A 90 12.31 20.16 16.96
CA GLU A 90 13.10 20.06 18.18
C GLU A 90 14.61 20.00 17.89
N THR A 91 15.02 19.18 16.92
CA THR A 91 16.42 19.08 16.52
C THR A 91 16.93 20.39 15.92
N ASN A 92 16.17 21.05 15.04
CA ASN A 92 16.53 22.36 14.49
C ASN A 92 16.68 23.41 15.59
N ARG A 93 15.75 23.44 16.56
CA ARG A 93 15.84 24.36 17.70
C ARG A 93 17.11 24.12 18.53
N ALA A 94 17.44 22.86 18.81
CA ALA A 94 18.66 22.50 19.54
C ALA A 94 19.93 22.90 18.76
N LEU A 95 19.92 22.74 17.43
CA LEU A 95 21.03 23.16 16.57
C LEU A 95 21.19 24.69 16.57
N LEU A 96 20.11 25.46 16.48
CA LEU A 96 20.15 26.92 16.54
C LEU A 96 20.80 27.41 17.84
N ILE A 97 20.40 26.86 18.99
CA ILE A 97 20.99 27.18 20.30
C ILE A 97 22.49 26.89 20.30
N LYS A 98 22.91 25.71 19.83
CA LYS A 98 24.34 25.36 19.74
C LYS A 98 25.12 26.31 18.83
N LEU A 99 24.52 26.78 17.74
CA LEU A 99 25.13 27.69 16.79
C LEU A 99 25.34 29.08 17.42
N GLU A 100 24.37 29.56 18.19
CA GLU A 100 24.47 30.79 18.99
C GLU A 100 25.58 30.68 20.06
N GLU A 101 25.64 29.57 20.80
CA GLU A 101 26.69 29.30 21.81
C GLU A 101 28.09 29.31 21.20
N ILE A 102 28.28 28.65 20.06
CA ILE A 102 29.56 28.62 19.33
C ILE A 102 29.92 30.03 18.83
N SER A 103 28.94 30.77 18.30
CA SER A 103 29.14 32.13 17.80
C SER A 103 29.56 33.09 18.91
N ALA A 104 28.90 33.01 20.08
CA ALA A 104 29.27 33.78 21.27
C ALA A 104 30.69 33.42 21.76
N ARG A 105 31.03 32.13 21.80
CA ARG A 105 32.38 31.66 22.17
C ARG A 105 33.44 32.15 21.18
N ASN A 106 33.14 32.17 19.89
CA ASN A 106 34.04 32.65 18.84
C ASN A 106 34.23 34.17 18.91
N GLN A 107 33.18 34.96 19.15
CA GLN A 107 33.30 36.39 19.41
C GLN A 107 34.17 36.68 20.63
N PHE A 108 34.00 35.91 21.71
CA PHE A 108 34.85 36.01 22.90
C PHE A 108 36.31 35.73 22.53
N ARG A 109 36.62 34.64 21.81
CA ARG A 109 37.99 34.33 21.35
C ARG A 109 38.63 35.42 20.48
N VAL A 110 37.87 36.05 19.59
CA VAL A 110 38.39 37.16 18.75
C VAL A 110 38.70 38.39 19.60
N SER A 111 37.86 38.69 20.60
CA SER A 111 38.11 39.78 21.56
C SER A 111 39.39 39.57 22.38
N TRP A 112 39.72 38.33 22.77
CA TRP A 112 40.96 38.04 23.49
C TRP A 112 42.21 38.11 22.60
N LYS A 113 42.08 37.80 21.30
CA LYS A 113 43.21 37.86 20.35
C LYS A 113 43.56 39.29 19.90
N GLY A 114 42.71 40.28 20.19
CA GLY A 114 42.94 41.70 19.90
C GLY A 114 43.81 42.44 20.94
N GLY A 115 44.17 41.81 22.06
CA GLY A 115 44.91 42.45 23.16
C GLY A 115 46.44 42.27 23.14
N GLU A 116 47.01 41.46 22.25
CA GLU A 116 48.42 41.03 22.35
C GLU A 116 49.39 41.64 21.31
N GLN A 117 49.01 42.73 20.62
CA GLN A 117 49.94 43.50 19.76
C GLN A 117 50.09 44.94 20.26
N SER A 118 50.64 45.14 21.46
CA SER A 118 51.14 46.47 21.85
C SER A 118 52.13 46.42 23.01
N VAL A 119 53.26 45.73 22.83
CA VAL A 119 54.46 46.03 23.62
C VAL A 119 55.68 46.02 22.70
N ALA A 120 55.84 47.10 21.94
CA ALA A 120 57.11 47.42 21.30
C ALA A 120 58.05 47.94 22.41
N PHE A 121 59.05 47.14 22.78
CA PHE A 121 60.16 47.59 23.60
C PHE A 121 61.12 48.42 22.74
N THR A 122 61.20 49.72 23.02
CA THR A 122 62.26 50.62 22.53
C THR A 122 63.43 50.63 23.51
N ASN A 123 64.65 50.50 22.96
CA ASN A 123 65.96 50.51 23.65
C ASN A 123 66.20 51.73 24.54
#